data_AF-A0A937URZ5-F1
#
_entry.id   AF-A0A937URZ5-F1
#
_cell.length_a   1.000
_cell.length_b   1.000
_cell.length_c   1.000
_cell.angle_alpha   90.00
_cell.angle_beta   90.00
_cell.angle_gamma   90.00
#
_symmetry.space_group_name_H-M   'P 1'
#
loop_
_entity.id
_entity.type
_entity.pdbx_description
1 polymer ?
#
loop_
_entity_poly.entity_id
_entity_poly.type
_entity_poly.pdbx_seq_one_letter_code
_entity_poly.pdbx_strand_id
1 'polypeptide(L)'
;MLSACGLDNAVSSEAAAPSSEPPGTSATPAASPAPGAAPTPSATAAVAGAPEDGSPFCGASRYVEEITVQRWPSGDFRVSLRPTDDARHTRDRDDATDVMWQAIRRCLTPSAGFTGLDGPVGESLRDQLRCHEAYALVPALGSAERYATGETFDVESWRPTPGRSRWYSTKCGNTLGTAPSGQSQTFRPDGVQPGQTVTGEHE
;
A
#
# COMPACT_ATOMS: atom_id res chain seq x y z
N MET A 1 51.14 5.33 -3.59
CA MET A 1 50.88 6.78 -3.56
C MET A 1 49.43 6.95 -3.13
N LEU A 2 49.18 6.96 -1.82
CA LEU A 2 49.00 8.14 -0.97
C LEU A 2 47.89 9.07 -1.50
N SER A 3 46.69 9.02 -0.92
CA SER A 3 46.20 10.13 -0.10
C SER A 3 44.91 9.76 0.63
N ALA A 4 44.98 9.86 1.96
CA ALA A 4 43.86 9.88 2.87
C ALA A 4 43.51 11.35 3.16
N CYS A 5 42.22 11.64 3.37
CA CYS A 5 41.77 12.76 4.17
C CYS A 5 40.68 12.24 5.10
N GLY A 6 41.00 12.09 6.37
CA GLY A 6 40.03 12.16 7.46
C GLY A 6 40.00 13.57 8.04
N LEU A 7 38.92 13.93 8.72
CA LEU A 7 38.95 14.58 10.04
C LEU A 7 37.53 14.79 10.58
N ASP A 8 37.43 14.43 11.84
CA ASP A 8 36.43 14.64 12.87
C ASP A 8 35.70 16.00 12.86
N ASN A 9 34.44 15.99 13.31
CA ASN A 9 34.07 16.80 14.48
C ASN A 9 32.75 16.36 15.13
N ALA A 10 32.82 16.02 16.41
CA ALA A 10 31.69 16.04 17.34
C ALA A 10 31.56 17.46 17.91
N VAL A 11 30.33 17.93 18.20
CA VAL A 11 29.93 18.60 19.46
C VAL A 11 28.43 18.94 19.47
N SER A 12 27.87 18.78 20.67
CA SER A 12 26.51 18.99 21.16
C SER A 12 26.01 20.45 21.11
N SER A 13 24.69 20.65 21.26
CA SER A 13 24.10 21.43 22.39
C SER A 13 22.56 21.51 22.33
N GLU A 14 21.98 21.34 23.51
CA GLU A 14 20.59 21.64 23.93
C GLU A 14 20.14 23.07 23.63
N ALA A 15 18.81 23.27 23.51
CA ALA A 15 18.12 24.38 24.18
C ALA A 15 16.61 24.14 24.27
N ALA A 16 16.07 24.29 25.48
CA ALA A 16 14.66 24.21 25.84
C ALA A 16 13.95 25.58 25.79
N ALA A 17 12.64 25.55 25.48
CA ALA A 17 11.47 26.40 25.87
C ALA A 17 11.60 27.96 25.92
N PRO A 18 10.50 28.72 25.65
CA PRO A 18 9.48 28.93 26.70
C PRO A 18 8.00 29.12 26.23
N SER A 19 7.11 29.04 27.22
CA SER A 19 5.66 29.29 27.24
C SER A 19 5.22 30.71 26.84
N SER A 20 3.94 30.88 26.44
CA SER A 20 3.01 31.93 26.93
C SER A 20 1.59 31.81 26.33
N GLU A 21 0.60 31.69 27.21
CA GLU A 21 -0.85 31.99 27.12
C GLU A 21 -1.11 33.54 27.07
N PRO A 22 -2.33 34.15 27.16
CA PRO A 22 -3.76 33.75 27.07
C PRO A 22 -4.57 34.80 26.19
N PRO A 23 -5.85 35.28 26.41
CA PRO A 23 -7.03 34.86 27.22
C PRO A 23 -8.44 34.96 26.56
N GLY A 24 -9.45 34.40 27.26
CA GLY A 24 -10.83 34.93 27.39
C GLY A 24 -11.87 34.44 26.35
N THR A 25 -13.17 34.26 26.63
CA THR A 25 -14.03 34.56 27.79
C THR A 25 -15.33 33.74 27.64
N SER A 26 -15.94 33.45 28.79
CA SER A 26 -17.24 32.87 29.13
C SER A 26 -18.41 32.95 28.15
N ALA A 27 -19.23 31.88 28.14
CA ALA A 27 -20.69 31.99 28.27
C ALA A 27 -21.31 30.65 28.72
N THR A 28 -22.04 30.67 29.84
CA THR A 28 -23.03 29.67 30.22
C THR A 28 -24.38 30.38 30.29
N PRO A 29 -25.47 29.74 29.83
CA PRO A 29 -26.65 29.76 30.69
C PRO A 29 -27.31 28.38 30.82
N ALA A 30 -27.83 28.15 32.02
CA ALA A 30 -28.66 27.02 32.40
C ALA A 30 -30.10 27.18 31.91
N ALA A 31 -30.78 26.08 31.62
CA ALA A 31 -32.24 25.99 31.63
C ALA A 31 -32.70 24.60 32.08
N SER A 32 -33.69 24.62 32.98
CA SER A 32 -34.26 23.55 33.80
C SER A 32 -34.93 22.38 33.05
N PRO A 33 -35.14 21.22 33.73
CA PRO A 33 -35.88 20.09 33.19
C PRO A 33 -37.39 20.21 33.47
N ALA A 34 -38.22 19.66 32.58
CA ALA A 34 -39.62 19.34 32.87
C ALA A 34 -40.01 17.98 32.22
N PRO A 35 -40.94 17.21 32.84
CA PRO A 35 -41.10 15.77 32.58
C PRO A 35 -42.30 15.44 31.68
N GLY A 36 -42.21 14.27 31.01
CA GLY A 36 -43.37 13.41 30.76
C GLY A 36 -43.92 13.38 29.33
N ALA A 37 -43.57 12.33 28.59
CA ALA A 37 -44.51 11.64 27.69
C ALA A 37 -44.03 10.19 27.43
N ALA A 38 -45.01 9.28 27.41
CA ALA A 38 -44.95 7.83 27.57
C ALA A 38 -44.26 7.05 26.41
N PRO A 39 -43.90 5.76 26.63
CA PRO A 39 -43.22 4.92 25.63
C PRO A 39 -44.21 4.35 24.61
N THR A 40 -43.80 4.29 23.34
CA THR A 40 -44.51 3.53 22.30
C THR A 40 -43.52 2.56 21.65
N PRO A 41 -43.87 1.27 21.51
CA PRO A 41 -42.96 0.23 21.05
C PRO A 41 -42.91 0.14 19.51
N SER A 42 -41.99 -0.71 19.04
CA SER A 42 -41.90 -1.26 17.68
C SER A 42 -41.22 -0.39 16.63
N ALA A 43 -39.95 -0.71 16.38
CA ALA A 43 -39.62 -1.51 15.21
C ALA A 43 -38.21 -2.07 15.38
N THR A 44 -38.11 -3.39 15.47
CA THR A 44 -36.88 -4.13 15.21
C THR A 44 -36.53 -3.90 13.74
N ALA A 45 -35.84 -2.81 13.43
CA ALA A 45 -35.14 -2.68 12.17
C ALA A 45 -33.90 -3.56 12.30
N ALA A 46 -34.05 -4.84 11.98
CA ALA A 46 -32.94 -5.59 11.44
C ALA A 46 -32.46 -4.78 10.23
N VAL A 47 -31.40 -4.00 10.41
CA VAL A 47 -30.59 -3.57 9.29
C VAL A 47 -30.02 -4.87 8.76
N ALA A 48 -30.73 -5.43 7.78
CA ALA A 48 -30.14 -6.31 6.81
C ALA A 48 -28.91 -5.55 6.32
N GLY A 49 -27.74 -5.99 6.75
CA GLY A 49 -26.49 -5.57 6.15
C GLY A 49 -26.63 -5.89 4.68
N ALA A 50 -26.95 -4.88 3.88
CA ALA A 50 -26.71 -4.94 2.46
C ALA A 50 -25.26 -5.40 2.31
N PRO A 51 -24.97 -6.35 1.40
CA PRO A 51 -23.58 -6.56 1.02
C PRO A 51 -23.07 -5.18 0.61
N GLU A 52 -22.05 -4.65 1.29
CA GLU A 52 -21.34 -3.50 0.77
C GLU A 52 -20.93 -3.91 -0.64
N ASP A 53 -21.51 -3.25 -1.65
CA ASP A 53 -20.99 -3.29 -3.02
C ASP A 53 -19.50 -3.05 -2.86
N GLY A 54 -18.73 -4.13 -3.06
CA GLY A 54 -17.35 -4.21 -2.60
C GLY A 54 -16.62 -2.97 -3.06
N SER A 55 -16.24 -2.12 -2.11
CA SER A 55 -15.52 -0.90 -2.46
C SER A 55 -14.34 -1.33 -3.30
N PRO A 56 -14.17 -0.76 -4.50
CA PRO A 56 -13.30 -1.35 -5.48
C PRO A 56 -11.91 -1.48 -4.85
N PHE A 57 -11.28 -2.65 -5.00
CA PHE A 57 -9.92 -2.91 -4.50
C PHE A 57 -9.75 -2.67 -2.99
N CYS A 58 -10.78 -3.02 -2.20
CA CYS A 58 -10.78 -2.90 -0.74
C CYS A 58 -10.81 -1.44 -0.25
N GLY A 59 -11.53 -0.60 -0.99
CA GLY A 59 -11.62 0.85 -0.75
C GLY A 59 -11.09 1.63 -1.94
N ALA A 60 -11.80 2.68 -2.34
CA ALA A 60 -11.40 3.56 -3.45
C ALA A 60 -9.93 4.02 -3.34
N SER A 61 -9.27 4.17 -4.49
CA SER A 61 -7.88 4.60 -4.60
C SER A 61 -7.70 5.50 -5.83
N ARG A 62 -6.92 6.56 -5.68
CA ARG A 62 -6.54 7.47 -6.78
C ARG A 62 -5.59 6.81 -7.78
N TYR A 63 -4.76 5.89 -7.30
CA TYR A 63 -3.59 5.40 -8.04
C TYR A 63 -3.67 3.91 -8.41
N VAL A 64 -4.81 3.26 -8.12
CA VAL A 64 -5.00 1.83 -8.34
C VAL A 64 -6.28 1.58 -9.12
N GLU A 65 -6.15 0.90 -10.25
CA GLU A 65 -7.29 0.44 -11.07
C GLU A 65 -7.73 -0.97 -10.72
N GLU A 66 -6.81 -1.83 -10.27
CA GLU A 66 -7.10 -3.22 -9.95
C GLU A 66 -6.02 -3.81 -9.04
N ILE A 67 -6.43 -4.68 -8.12
CA ILE A 67 -5.53 -5.54 -7.35
C ILE A 67 -5.98 -6.99 -7.53
N THR A 68 -5.09 -7.80 -8.08
CA THR A 68 -5.24 -9.26 -8.13
C THR A 68 -4.18 -9.90 -7.25
N VAL A 69 -4.54 -10.98 -6.56
CA VAL A 69 -3.63 -11.74 -5.70
C VAL A 69 -3.51 -13.15 -6.22
N GLN A 70 -2.26 -13.63 -6.32
CA GLN A 70 -1.96 -15.05 -6.44
C GLN A 70 -1.46 -15.55 -5.10
N ARG A 71 -2.00 -16.66 -4.62
CA ARG A 71 -1.63 -17.23 -3.32
C ARG A 71 -1.27 -18.71 -3.45
N TRP A 72 -0.17 -19.09 -2.82
CA TRP A 72 0.33 -20.46 -2.78
C TRP A 72 -0.06 -21.16 -1.46
N PRO A 73 -0.09 -22.51 -1.44
CA PRO A 73 -0.36 -23.28 -0.22
C PRO A 73 0.65 -23.03 0.90
N SER A 74 1.88 -22.61 0.59
CA SER A 74 2.90 -22.22 1.58
C SER A 74 2.52 -20.97 2.39
N GLY A 75 1.55 -20.20 1.92
CA GLY A 75 1.21 -18.89 2.45
C GLY A 75 1.87 -17.73 1.72
N ASP A 76 2.84 -18.01 0.83
CA ASP A 76 3.41 -17.01 -0.07
C ASP A 76 2.36 -16.46 -1.03
N PHE A 77 2.56 -15.20 -1.45
CA PHE A 77 1.65 -14.52 -2.34
C PHE A 77 2.35 -13.49 -3.23
N ARG A 78 1.75 -13.27 -4.40
CA ARG A 78 2.07 -12.17 -5.31
C ARG A 78 0.86 -11.24 -5.37
N VAL A 79 1.12 -9.95 -5.29
CA VAL A 79 0.14 -8.91 -5.55
C VAL A 79 0.46 -8.30 -6.89
N SER A 80 -0.53 -8.24 -7.77
CA SER A 80 -0.43 -7.60 -9.07
C SER A 80 -1.36 -6.42 -9.09
N LEU A 81 -0.77 -5.24 -9.03
CA LEU A 81 -1.46 -3.97 -8.93
C LEU A 81 -1.44 -3.30 -10.31
N ARG A 82 -2.61 -2.96 -10.86
CA ARG A 82 -2.69 -2.16 -12.07
C ARG A 82 -2.72 -0.67 -11.68
N PRO A 83 -1.67 0.11 -11.97
CA PRO A 83 -1.66 1.53 -11.66
C PRO A 83 -2.62 2.28 -12.59
N THR A 84 -3.17 3.40 -12.12
CA THR A 84 -3.86 4.35 -13.00
C THR A 84 -2.86 5.08 -13.90
N ASP A 85 -3.35 5.69 -14.98
CA ASP A 85 -2.53 6.60 -15.79
C ASP A 85 -1.96 7.76 -14.95
N ASP A 86 -2.77 8.30 -14.03
CA ASP A 86 -2.37 9.31 -13.05
C ASP A 86 -1.21 8.83 -12.16
N ALA A 87 -1.21 7.57 -11.74
CA ALA A 87 -0.11 6.99 -10.98
C ALA A 87 1.15 6.92 -11.85
N ARG A 88 1.04 6.38 -13.07
CA ARG A 88 2.18 6.28 -14.00
C ARG A 88 2.80 7.63 -14.31
N HIS A 89 2.03 8.71 -14.36
CA HIS A 89 2.52 10.04 -14.73
C HIS A 89 2.74 11.01 -13.57
N THR A 90 2.48 10.59 -12.33
CA THR A 90 2.69 11.45 -11.16
C THR A 90 4.15 11.88 -11.02
N ARG A 91 4.37 13.10 -10.52
CA ARG A 91 5.72 13.57 -10.16
C ARG A 91 6.11 13.16 -8.75
N ASP A 92 5.13 12.96 -7.87
CA ASP A 92 5.35 12.53 -6.49
C ASP A 92 5.23 11.01 -6.40
N ARG A 93 6.35 10.34 -6.70
CA ARG A 93 6.45 8.88 -6.75
C ARG A 93 6.37 8.25 -5.36
N ASP A 94 6.87 8.94 -4.34
CA ASP A 94 6.82 8.46 -2.95
C ASP A 94 5.37 8.53 -2.42
N ASP A 95 4.63 9.61 -2.68
CA ASP A 95 3.18 9.71 -2.36
C ASP A 95 2.37 8.63 -3.10
N ALA A 96 2.61 8.45 -4.40
CA ALA A 96 1.91 7.44 -5.19
C ALA A 96 2.17 6.04 -4.64
N THR A 97 3.43 5.72 -4.32
CA THR A 97 3.78 4.46 -3.67
C THR A 97 3.04 4.28 -2.34
N ASP A 98 2.98 5.32 -1.51
CA ASP A 98 2.36 5.21 -0.20
C ASP A 98 0.85 4.99 -0.29
N VAL A 99 0.15 5.68 -1.19
CA VAL A 99 -1.27 5.46 -1.46
C VAL A 99 -1.52 4.05 -2.01
N MET A 100 -0.71 3.59 -2.96
CA MET A 100 -0.81 2.23 -3.51
C MET A 100 -0.54 1.17 -2.43
N TRP A 101 0.44 1.39 -1.56
CA TRP A 101 0.73 0.50 -0.44
C TRP A 101 -0.43 0.42 0.55
N GLN A 102 -1.07 1.54 0.88
CA GLN A 102 -2.26 1.52 1.73
C GLN A 102 -3.42 0.76 1.10
N ALA A 103 -3.61 0.86 -0.22
CA ALA A 103 -4.61 0.07 -0.93
C ALA A 103 -4.35 -1.45 -0.78
N ILE A 104 -3.09 -1.89 -0.97
CA ILE A 104 -2.69 -3.29 -0.74
C ILE A 104 -2.98 -3.72 0.69
N ARG A 105 -2.61 -2.90 1.68
CA ARG A 105 -2.82 -3.22 3.11
C ARG A 105 -4.29 -3.35 3.50
N ARG A 106 -5.19 -2.59 2.89
CA ARG A 106 -6.64 -2.74 3.10
C ARG A 106 -7.15 -4.08 2.57
N CYS A 107 -6.57 -4.59 1.48
CA CYS A 107 -6.94 -5.88 0.91
C CYS A 107 -6.37 -7.08 1.66
N LEU A 108 -5.12 -6.98 2.08
CA LEU A 108 -4.40 -8.12 2.64
C LEU A 108 -4.53 -8.13 4.16
N THR A 109 -5.69 -8.56 4.66
CA THR A 109 -5.94 -8.57 6.11
C THR A 109 -5.48 -9.88 6.78
N PRO A 110 -5.12 -9.84 8.08
CA PRO A 110 -4.87 -11.05 8.87
C PRO A 110 -6.06 -12.02 8.87
N SER A 111 -7.29 -11.52 8.88
CA SER A 111 -8.51 -12.33 8.79
C SER A 111 -8.66 -13.06 7.46
N ALA A 112 -8.11 -12.53 6.36
CA ALA A 112 -8.01 -13.22 5.07
C ALA A 112 -6.77 -14.15 4.99
N GLY A 113 -6.03 -14.29 6.09
CA GLY A 113 -4.86 -15.15 6.21
C GLY A 113 -3.56 -14.54 5.68
N PHE A 114 -3.49 -13.22 5.45
CA PHE A 114 -2.24 -12.54 5.10
C PHE A 114 -1.55 -12.04 6.36
N THR A 115 -0.31 -12.47 6.59
CA THR A 115 0.46 -12.12 7.80
C THR A 115 1.84 -11.58 7.43
N GLY A 116 2.50 -10.89 8.37
CA GLY A 116 3.86 -10.36 8.17
C GLY A 116 3.94 -8.99 7.48
N LEU A 117 2.81 -8.36 7.15
CA LEU A 117 2.76 -7.06 6.47
C LEU A 117 3.24 -5.87 7.31
N ASP A 118 3.30 -6.02 8.64
CA ASP A 118 3.87 -5.02 9.56
C ASP A 118 5.36 -5.27 9.86
N GLY A 119 5.97 -6.26 9.20
CA GLY A 119 7.36 -6.64 9.39
C GLY A 119 8.15 -6.69 8.08
N PRO A 120 9.20 -7.54 8.01
CA PRO A 120 10.11 -7.58 6.86
C PRO A 120 9.45 -7.86 5.51
N VAL A 121 8.36 -8.64 5.49
CA VAL A 121 7.60 -8.91 4.26
C VAL A 121 6.96 -7.62 3.75
N GLY A 122 6.29 -6.86 4.63
CA GLY A 122 5.70 -5.59 4.25
C GLY A 122 6.72 -4.54 3.82
N GLU A 123 7.88 -4.49 4.48
CA GLU A 123 8.99 -3.62 4.09
C GLU A 123 9.51 -3.96 2.69
N SER A 124 9.71 -5.25 2.40
CA SER A 124 10.12 -5.72 1.07
C SER A 124 9.08 -5.39 0.00
N LEU A 125 7.81 -5.68 0.25
CA LEU A 125 6.73 -5.37 -0.71
C LEU A 125 6.64 -3.87 -1.00
N ARG A 126 6.79 -3.00 0.01
CA ARG A 126 6.81 -1.55 -0.19
C ARG A 126 8.05 -1.10 -0.97
N ASP A 127 9.21 -1.72 -0.76
CA ASP A 127 10.43 -1.39 -1.53
C ASP A 127 10.34 -1.84 -3.00
N GLN A 128 9.78 -3.02 -3.26
CA GLN A 128 9.48 -3.49 -4.61
C GLN A 128 8.53 -2.49 -5.30
N LEU A 129 7.41 -2.12 -4.65
CA LEU A 129 6.45 -1.15 -5.18
C LEU A 129 7.09 0.20 -5.52
N ARG A 130 7.98 0.71 -4.65
CA ARG A 130 8.74 1.94 -4.91
C ARG A 130 9.62 1.82 -6.15
N CYS A 131 10.22 0.64 -6.37
CA CYS A 131 11.01 0.41 -7.56
C CYS A 131 10.15 0.44 -8.83
N HIS A 132 9.00 -0.23 -8.85
CA HIS A 132 8.10 -0.18 -10.01
C HIS A 132 7.65 1.25 -10.29
N GLU A 133 7.28 2.00 -9.26
CA GLU A 133 6.84 3.38 -9.41
C GLU A 133 7.98 4.30 -9.90
N ALA A 134 9.22 4.08 -9.43
CA ALA A 134 10.40 4.80 -9.91
C ALA A 134 10.72 4.54 -11.40
N TYR A 135 10.30 3.39 -11.94
CA TYR A 135 10.49 3.00 -13.33
C TYR A 135 9.19 2.91 -14.14
N ALA A 136 8.10 3.48 -13.64
CA ALA A 136 6.75 3.34 -14.19
C ALA A 136 6.59 3.81 -15.66
N LEU A 137 7.50 4.68 -16.12
CA LEU A 137 7.54 5.25 -17.47
C LEU A 137 8.76 4.79 -18.28
N VAL A 138 9.59 3.88 -17.77
CA VAL A 138 10.70 3.34 -18.55
C VAL A 138 10.12 2.49 -19.68
N PRO A 139 10.45 2.77 -20.96
CA PRO A 139 9.97 1.95 -22.07
C PRO A 139 10.59 0.55 -22.03
N ALA A 140 9.82 -0.46 -22.42
CA ALA A 140 10.33 -1.82 -22.59
C ALA A 140 11.32 -1.87 -23.77
N LEU A 141 12.35 -2.72 -23.66
CA LEU A 141 13.31 -2.89 -24.75
C LEU A 141 12.59 -3.38 -26.00
N GLY A 142 12.74 -2.65 -27.11
CA GLY A 142 12.12 -3.01 -28.40
C GLY A 142 10.64 -2.63 -28.54
N SER A 143 10.06 -1.88 -27.59
CA SER A 143 8.70 -1.33 -27.72
C SER A 143 8.59 0.06 -27.07
N ALA A 144 8.19 1.05 -27.87
CA ALA A 144 7.92 2.40 -27.37
C ALA A 144 6.55 2.52 -26.68
N GLU A 145 5.68 1.51 -26.84
CA GLU A 145 4.29 1.53 -26.37
C GLU A 145 4.08 0.68 -25.10
N ARG A 146 5.12 -0.02 -24.63
CA ARG A 146 5.06 -0.86 -23.42
C ARG A 146 6.00 -0.34 -22.36
N TYR A 147 5.63 -0.52 -21.10
CA TYR A 147 6.47 -0.19 -19.96
C TYR A 147 7.38 -1.37 -19.60
N ALA A 148 8.61 -1.09 -19.21
CA ALA A 148 9.58 -2.08 -18.75
C ALA A 148 9.11 -2.79 -17.46
N THR A 149 8.32 -2.10 -16.63
CA THR A 149 7.64 -2.68 -15.47
C THR A 149 6.38 -3.45 -15.85
N GLY A 150 5.99 -3.49 -17.12
CA GLY A 150 4.72 -4.09 -17.57
C GLY A 150 3.47 -3.26 -17.22
N GLU A 151 2.31 -3.85 -17.51
CA GLU A 151 0.98 -3.26 -17.27
C GLU A 151 0.57 -3.26 -15.79
N THR A 152 1.13 -4.17 -15.00
CA THR A 152 0.95 -4.27 -13.55
C THR A 152 2.27 -4.07 -12.85
N PHE A 153 2.22 -3.61 -11.60
CA PHE A 153 3.33 -3.68 -10.67
C PHE A 153 3.16 -4.94 -9.84
N ASP A 154 4.06 -5.88 -10.04
CA ASP A 154 4.02 -7.18 -9.36
C ASP A 154 4.96 -7.19 -8.16
N VAL A 155 4.41 -7.33 -6.96
CA VAL A 155 5.19 -7.42 -5.72
C VAL A 155 4.98 -8.77 -5.04
N GLU A 156 6.07 -9.38 -4.58
CA GLU A 156 6.14 -10.79 -4.24
C GLU A 156 6.66 -11.01 -2.82
N SER A 157 5.91 -11.77 -2.00
CA SER A 157 6.14 -11.90 -0.55
C SER A 157 7.44 -12.62 -0.18
N TRP A 158 7.98 -13.41 -1.10
CA TRP A 158 9.19 -14.23 -0.90
C TRP A 158 10.47 -13.51 -1.34
N ARG A 159 10.36 -12.32 -1.93
CA ARG A 159 11.53 -11.54 -2.35
C ARG A 159 12.13 -10.81 -1.15
N PRO A 160 13.46 -10.84 -0.97
CA PRO A 160 14.10 -9.97 0.01
C PRO A 160 14.08 -8.52 -0.47
N THR A 161 14.22 -7.56 0.45
CA THR A 161 14.33 -6.14 0.11
C THR A 161 15.56 -5.88 -0.77
N PRO A 162 15.39 -5.46 -2.04
CA PRO A 162 16.53 -5.21 -2.94
C PRO A 162 17.31 -3.96 -2.53
N GLY A 163 16.61 -2.92 -2.05
CA GLY A 163 17.17 -1.62 -1.72
C GLY A 163 17.45 -0.75 -2.94
N ARG A 164 17.29 0.57 -2.76
CA ARG A 164 17.35 1.59 -3.84
C ARG A 164 18.56 1.49 -4.76
N SER A 165 19.73 1.15 -4.23
CA SER A 165 20.97 1.05 -5.02
C SER A 165 21.03 -0.16 -5.96
N ARG A 166 20.16 -1.16 -5.77
CA ARG A 166 20.16 -2.41 -6.55
C ARG A 166 18.94 -2.61 -7.43
N TRP A 167 17.90 -1.79 -7.26
CA TRP A 167 16.63 -1.84 -7.99
C TRP A 167 16.76 -2.17 -9.49
N TYR A 168 17.60 -1.44 -10.24
CA TYR A 168 17.83 -1.73 -11.66
C TYR A 168 18.46 -3.11 -11.90
N SER A 169 19.55 -3.42 -11.18
CA SER A 169 20.28 -4.68 -11.35
C SER A 169 19.49 -5.92 -10.94
N THR A 170 18.51 -5.75 -10.04
CA THR A 170 17.68 -6.85 -9.52
C THR A 170 16.31 -6.92 -10.17
N LYS A 171 16.05 -6.10 -11.20
CA LYS A 171 14.73 -5.91 -11.82
C LYS A 171 13.64 -5.76 -10.73
N CYS A 172 13.77 -4.74 -9.89
CA CYS A 172 12.89 -4.49 -8.75
C CYS A 172 12.81 -5.60 -7.69
N GLY A 173 13.74 -6.56 -7.70
CA GLY A 173 13.76 -7.68 -6.76
C GLY A 173 13.34 -8.99 -7.41
N ASN A 174 12.80 -8.96 -8.63
CA ASN A 174 12.30 -10.12 -9.37
C ASN A 174 13.39 -11.18 -9.63
N THR A 175 14.68 -10.81 -9.59
CA THR A 175 15.80 -11.75 -9.72
C THR A 175 16.33 -12.30 -8.38
N LEU A 176 15.75 -11.93 -7.24
CA LEU A 176 16.19 -12.33 -5.89
C LEU A 176 15.25 -13.34 -5.25
N GLY A 177 15.71 -14.16 -4.30
CA GLY A 177 14.84 -15.14 -3.63
C GLY A 177 14.40 -16.28 -4.55
N THR A 178 13.44 -17.10 -4.11
CA THR A 178 12.98 -18.27 -4.85
C THR A 178 11.46 -18.32 -4.88
N ALA A 179 10.88 -18.40 -6.08
CA ALA A 179 9.45 -18.49 -6.24
C ALA A 179 8.89 -19.75 -5.56
N PRO A 180 7.74 -19.64 -4.87
CA PRO A 180 7.08 -20.80 -4.27
C PRO A 180 6.67 -21.81 -5.35
N SER A 181 6.76 -23.09 -5.00
CA SER A 181 6.38 -24.18 -5.89
C SER A 181 4.91 -24.56 -5.72
N GLY A 182 4.36 -25.26 -6.73
CA GLY A 182 2.98 -25.74 -6.72
C GLY A 182 2.00 -24.79 -7.40
N GLN A 183 0.73 -25.18 -7.41
CA GLN A 183 -0.34 -24.41 -8.03
C GLN A 183 -0.77 -23.27 -7.10
N SER A 184 -0.85 -22.06 -7.65
CA SER A 184 -1.42 -20.90 -6.97
C SER A 184 -2.90 -20.73 -7.29
N GLN A 185 -3.61 -20.06 -6.39
CA GLN A 185 -4.97 -19.57 -6.63
C GLN A 185 -4.92 -18.08 -6.94
N THR A 186 -5.59 -17.67 -8.01
CA THR A 186 -5.70 -16.26 -8.42
C THR A 186 -7.09 -15.73 -8.11
N PHE A 187 -7.19 -14.59 -7.45
CA PHE A 187 -8.45 -13.96 -7.09
C PHE A 187 -8.30 -12.45 -6.90
N ARG A 188 -9.40 -11.70 -6.95
CA ARG A 188 -9.43 -10.33 -6.45
C ARG A 188 -9.91 -10.31 -5.00
N PRO A 189 -9.27 -9.55 -4.10
CA PRO A 189 -9.68 -9.48 -2.70
C PRO A 189 -11.07 -8.85 -2.47
N ASP A 190 -11.61 -8.12 -3.44
CA ASP A 190 -12.96 -7.54 -3.41
C ASP A 190 -14.06 -8.50 -3.90
N GLY A 191 -13.72 -9.75 -4.22
CA GLY A 191 -14.68 -10.79 -4.61
C GLY A 191 -15.17 -10.70 -6.07
N VAL A 192 -14.71 -9.71 -6.83
CA VAL A 192 -15.00 -9.59 -8.26
C VAL A 192 -14.08 -10.52 -9.07
N GLN A 193 -14.51 -10.97 -10.24
CA GLN A 193 -13.65 -11.76 -11.11
C GLN A 193 -12.45 -10.91 -11.60
N PRO A 194 -11.20 -11.45 -11.60
CA PRO A 194 -10.05 -10.76 -12.17
C PRO A 194 -10.31 -10.33 -13.61
N GLY A 195 -10.02 -9.06 -13.92
CA GLY A 195 -10.23 -8.51 -15.25
C GLY A 195 -9.25 -9.07 -16.27
N GLN A 196 -8.10 -9.58 -15.82
CA GLN A 196 -7.05 -10.21 -16.62
C GLN A 196 -6.36 -11.34 -15.84
N THR A 197 -5.84 -12.34 -16.56
CA THR A 197 -4.87 -13.29 -16.01
C THR A 197 -3.52 -12.62 -15.86
N VAL A 198 -2.99 -12.61 -14.64
CA VAL A 198 -1.68 -12.01 -14.37
C VAL A 198 -0.56 -12.89 -14.96
N THR A 199 0.00 -12.48 -16.08
CA THR A 199 1.11 -13.19 -16.75
C THR A 199 2.47 -13.00 -16.09
N GLY A 200 2.57 -12.18 -15.03
CA GLY A 200 3.85 -11.77 -14.46
C GLY A 200 4.50 -10.66 -15.29
N GLU A 201 5.27 -9.79 -14.64
CA GLU A 201 6.18 -8.90 -15.35
C GLU A 201 7.14 -9.70 -16.25
N HIS A 202 7.28 -9.27 -17.50
CA HIS A 202 8.04 -9.96 -18.54
C HIS A 202 9.47 -10.32 -18.08
N GLU A 203 9.82 -11.60 -18.17
CA GLU A 203 11.20 -12.11 -18.02
C GLU A 203 12.16 -11.53 -19.07
#